data_AF-A0A8T5GG60-F1
#
_entry.id   AF-A0A8T5GG60-F1
#
_cell.length_a   1.000
_cell.length_b   1.000
_cell.length_c   1.000
_cell.angle_alpha   90.00
_cell.angle_beta   90.00
_cell.angle_gamma   90.00
#
_symmetry.space_group_name_H-M   'P 1'
#
loop_
_entity.id
_entity.type
_entity.pdbx_description
1 polymer ?
#
loop_
_entity_poly.entity_id
_entity_poly.type
_entity_poly.pdbx_seq_one_letter_code
_entity_poly.pdbx_strand_id
1 'polypeptide(L)'
;RIDLVNEIIELAYLTKDEINAVKKATLELTDEIDVSGVDEIIVLAEVEFVDERYERAGEYVEKAYDKMIELQSIEAKAEVVYLAARQNIETFLRENWEVLLGSVIAIFVFFFLFGRRLKRSFLKRKIKANYAEIEVLKGEIRLSQEVYFIKGQMSESEYHIKIKIYSEKIRTLNKDTAMLSEKIEGTKKRNKIKKELLENGTKEKKKG
;
A
#
# COMPACT_ATOMS: atom_id res chain seq x y z
N ARG A 1 -18.87 24.99 59.21
CA ARG A 1 -18.89 25.85 57.99
C ARG A 1 -17.47 26.24 57.59
N ILE A 2 -16.63 26.66 58.55
CA ILE A 2 -15.19 26.89 58.30
C ILE A 2 -14.51 25.58 57.87
N ASP A 3 -14.84 24.45 58.50
CA ASP A 3 -14.22 23.15 58.19
C ASP A 3 -14.46 22.69 56.74
N LEU A 4 -15.69 22.81 56.25
CA LEU A 4 -16.05 22.48 54.86
C LEU A 4 -15.33 23.37 53.83
N VAL A 5 -15.10 24.64 54.16
CA VAL A 5 -14.39 25.57 53.26
C VAL A 5 -12.91 25.17 53.18
N ASN A 6 -12.31 24.79 54.31
CA ASN A 6 -10.92 24.33 54.34
C ASN A 6 -10.76 23.02 53.57
N GLU A 7 -11.71 22.08 53.69
CA GLU A 7 -11.72 20.81 52.96
C GLU A 7 -11.78 21.02 51.44
N ILE A 8 -12.63 21.95 50.97
CA ILE A 8 -12.72 22.30 49.54
C ILE A 8 -11.42 22.95 49.03
N ILE A 9 -10.82 23.84 49.81
CA ILE A 9 -9.54 24.49 49.45
C ILE A 9 -8.43 23.46 49.36
N GLU A 10 -8.34 22.55 50.33
CA GLU A 10 -7.37 21.46 50.35
C GLU A 10 -7.54 20.56 49.12
N LEU A 11 -8.78 20.17 48.82
CA LEU A 11 -9.11 19.39 47.63
C LEU A 11 -8.69 20.11 46.35
N ALA A 12 -8.95 21.42 46.24
CA ALA A 12 -8.54 22.21 45.09
C ALA A 12 -7.01 22.23 44.90
N TYR A 13 -6.23 22.39 45.98
CA TYR A 13 -4.77 22.35 45.88
C TYR A 13 -4.27 20.97 45.44
N LEU A 14 -4.80 19.90 46.07
CA LEU A 14 -4.43 18.53 45.74
C LEU A 14 -4.74 18.21 44.26
N THR A 15 -5.97 18.47 43.81
CA THR A 15 -6.36 18.22 42.42
C THR A 15 -5.52 19.05 41.44
N LYS A 16 -5.16 20.29 41.78
CA LYS A 16 -4.30 21.11 40.91
C LYS A 16 -2.91 20.51 40.76
N ASP A 17 -2.33 20.07 41.87
CA ASP A 17 -1.02 19.44 41.89
C ASP A 17 -1.02 18.13 41.11
N GLU A 18 -2.07 17.33 41.24
CA GLU A 18 -2.25 16.08 40.48
C GLU A 18 -2.40 16.33 38.98
N ILE A 19 -3.22 17.30 38.56
CA ILE A 19 -3.34 17.69 37.13
C ILE A 19 -1.96 18.06 36.57
N ASN A 20 -1.18 18.86 37.31
CA ASN A 20 0.16 19.25 36.89
C ASN A 20 1.13 18.04 36.86
N ALA A 21 1.01 17.11 37.79
CA ALA A 21 1.81 15.90 37.85
C ALA A 21 1.52 14.97 36.66
N VAL A 22 0.24 14.74 36.33
CA VAL A 22 -0.17 13.97 35.15
C VAL A 22 0.38 14.63 33.90
N LYS A 23 0.17 15.94 33.70
CA LYS A 23 0.70 16.67 32.53
C LYS A 23 2.19 16.47 32.33
N LYS A 24 2.96 16.59 33.41
CA LYS A 24 4.41 16.40 33.35
C LYS A 24 4.76 14.97 32.94
N ALA A 25 4.10 13.97 33.52
CA ALA A 25 4.32 12.58 33.19
C ALA A 25 3.89 12.25 31.74
N THR A 26 2.83 12.89 31.22
CA THR A 26 2.39 12.76 29.83
C THR A 26 3.42 13.34 28.85
N LEU A 27 4.00 14.51 29.17
CA LEU A 27 5.07 15.11 28.36
C LEU A 27 6.31 14.22 28.28
N GLU A 28 6.67 13.54 29.38
CA GLU A 28 7.79 12.58 29.39
C GLU A 28 7.52 11.35 28.50
N LEU A 29 6.25 10.99 28.26
CA LEU A 29 5.87 9.87 27.39
C LEU A 29 5.63 10.26 25.92
N THR A 30 5.49 11.54 25.62
CA THR A 30 5.08 12.03 24.28
C THR A 30 6.11 11.69 23.20
N ASP A 31 7.38 11.55 23.57
CA ASP A 31 8.46 11.22 22.64
C ASP A 31 8.42 9.76 22.17
N GLU A 32 7.75 8.88 22.91
CA GLU A 32 7.75 7.42 22.67
C GLU A 32 6.37 6.89 22.24
N ILE A 33 5.28 7.46 22.75
CA ILE A 33 3.92 6.92 22.60
C ILE A 33 2.94 8.04 22.22
N ASP A 34 1.95 7.72 21.38
CA ASP A 34 0.83 8.63 21.11
C ASP A 34 -0.04 8.80 22.38
N VAL A 35 0.07 9.99 22.99
CA VAL A 35 -0.63 10.37 24.23
C VAL A 35 -1.89 11.21 23.99
N SER A 36 -2.33 11.38 22.73
CA SER A 36 -3.49 12.22 22.38
C SER A 36 -4.75 11.91 23.21
N GLY A 37 -5.01 10.63 23.48
CA GLY A 37 -6.14 10.20 24.32
C GLY A 37 -6.00 10.56 25.81
N VAL A 38 -4.78 10.74 26.32
CA VAL A 38 -4.53 11.22 27.69
C VAL A 38 -4.69 12.74 27.75
N ASP A 39 -4.19 13.46 26.75
CA ASP A 39 -4.33 14.92 26.64
C ASP A 39 -5.80 15.37 26.64
N GLU A 40 -6.66 14.66 25.91
CA GLU A 40 -8.11 14.93 25.91
C GLU A 40 -8.73 14.83 27.32
N ILE A 41 -8.29 13.85 28.12
CA ILE A 41 -8.79 13.64 29.49
C ILE A 41 -8.26 14.72 30.44
N ILE A 42 -6.99 15.12 30.29
CA ILE A 42 -6.39 16.22 31.06
C ILE A 42 -7.14 17.54 30.81
N VAL A 43 -7.50 17.83 29.55
CA VAL A 43 -8.29 19.02 29.21
C VAL A 43 -9.64 19.01 29.91
N LEU A 44 -10.31 17.86 30.01
CA LEU A 44 -11.56 17.73 30.76
C LEU A 44 -11.36 17.97 32.26
N ALA A 45 -10.28 17.45 32.85
CA ALA A 45 -9.93 17.70 34.25
C ALA A 45 -9.71 19.20 34.52
N GLU A 46 -9.05 19.91 33.60
CA GLU A 46 -8.84 21.36 33.70
C GLU A 46 -10.15 22.16 33.60
N VAL A 47 -11.04 21.78 32.70
CA VAL A 47 -12.36 22.44 32.58
C VAL A 47 -13.17 22.27 33.87
N GLU A 48 -13.25 21.05 34.41
CA GLU A 48 -13.95 20.79 35.68
C GLU A 48 -13.29 21.52 36.86
N PHE A 49 -11.97 21.64 36.85
CA PHE A 49 -11.23 22.38 37.87
C PHE A 49 -11.55 23.88 37.83
N VAL A 50 -11.60 24.48 36.64
CA VAL A 50 -11.97 25.89 36.43
C VAL A 50 -13.42 26.15 36.84
N ASP A 51 -14.30 25.18 36.62
CA ASP A 51 -15.71 25.22 37.05
C ASP A 51 -15.90 24.94 38.56
N GLU A 52 -14.81 24.88 39.35
CA GLU A 52 -14.79 24.61 40.79
C GLU A 52 -15.40 23.23 41.19
N ARG A 53 -15.46 22.28 40.24
CA ARG A 53 -15.96 20.91 40.45
C ARG A 53 -14.80 19.95 40.74
N TYR A 54 -14.10 20.17 41.84
CA TYR A 54 -12.82 19.49 42.14
C TYR A 54 -12.93 17.96 42.25
N GLU A 55 -14.02 17.42 42.81
CA GLU A 55 -14.24 15.97 42.87
C GLU A 55 -14.24 15.34 41.47
N ARG A 56 -14.92 15.97 40.50
CA ARG A 56 -14.96 15.50 39.11
C ARG A 56 -13.64 15.68 38.39
N ALA A 57 -12.94 16.78 38.66
CA ALA A 57 -11.59 16.97 38.14
C ALA A 57 -10.65 15.85 38.62
N GLY A 58 -10.76 15.45 39.89
CA GLY A 58 -10.06 14.28 40.45
C GLY A 58 -10.41 12.96 39.74
N GLU A 59 -11.68 12.70 39.44
CA GLU A 59 -12.07 11.52 38.65
C GLU A 59 -11.44 11.49 37.25
N TYR A 60 -11.30 12.65 36.59
CA TYR A 60 -10.63 12.73 35.29
C TYR A 60 -9.11 12.55 35.40
N VAL A 61 -8.48 13.04 36.47
CA VAL A 61 -7.07 12.76 36.78
C VAL A 61 -6.84 11.26 36.92
N GLU A 62 -7.68 10.55 37.67
CA GLU A 62 -7.59 9.09 37.83
C GLU A 62 -7.72 8.37 36.47
N LYS A 63 -8.71 8.76 35.66
CA LYS A 63 -8.87 8.23 34.29
C LYS A 63 -7.65 8.48 33.40
N ALA A 64 -7.00 9.63 33.54
CA ALA A 64 -5.79 9.96 32.78
C ALA A 64 -4.63 9.03 33.17
N TYR A 65 -4.44 8.79 34.48
CA TYR A 65 -3.46 7.81 34.97
C TYR A 65 -3.75 6.39 34.48
N ASP A 66 -5.01 5.94 34.57
CA ASP A 66 -5.41 4.62 34.05
C ASP A 66 -5.09 4.48 32.57
N LYS A 67 -5.37 5.53 31.79
CA LYS A 67 -5.08 5.54 30.35
C LYS A 67 -3.58 5.51 30.06
N MET A 68 -2.77 6.23 30.83
CA MET A 68 -1.31 6.17 30.72
C MET A 68 -0.77 4.77 31.03
N ILE A 69 -1.26 4.13 32.10
CA ILE A 69 -0.88 2.75 32.47
C ILE A 69 -1.25 1.78 31.35
N GLU A 70 -2.44 1.94 30.76
CA GLU A 70 -2.87 1.14 29.61
C GLU A 70 -1.90 1.31 28.42
N LEU A 71 -1.59 2.55 28.04
CA LEU A 71 -0.67 2.85 26.94
C LEU A 71 0.72 2.27 27.17
N GLN A 72 1.29 2.45 28.37
CA GLN A 72 2.58 1.86 28.74
C GLN A 72 2.55 0.33 28.69
N SER A 73 1.45 -0.30 29.12
CA SER A 73 1.29 -1.75 29.04
C SER A 73 1.23 -2.25 27.60
N ILE A 74 0.55 -1.51 26.72
CA ILE A 74 0.49 -1.82 25.29
C ILE A 74 1.89 -1.72 24.68
N GLU A 75 2.62 -0.65 24.96
CA GLU A 75 3.97 -0.44 24.42
C GLU A 75 4.94 -1.53 24.89
N ALA A 76 4.98 -1.84 26.19
CA ALA A 76 5.82 -2.90 26.72
C ALA A 76 5.49 -4.27 26.09
N LYS A 77 4.21 -4.56 25.83
CA LYS A 77 3.80 -5.78 25.12
C LYS A 77 4.26 -5.75 23.66
N ALA A 78 4.12 -4.62 22.98
CA ALA A 78 4.57 -4.45 21.60
C ALA A 78 6.08 -4.66 21.48
N GLU A 79 6.86 -4.10 22.40
CA GLU A 79 8.31 -4.27 22.45
C GLU A 79 8.69 -5.75 22.66
N VAL A 80 8.07 -6.43 23.63
CA VAL A 80 8.33 -7.87 23.87
C VAL A 80 7.98 -8.70 22.64
N VAL A 81 6.84 -8.43 21.99
CA VAL A 81 6.45 -9.11 20.75
C VAL A 81 7.45 -8.83 19.63
N TYR A 82 7.90 -7.58 19.49
CA TYR A 82 8.89 -7.20 18.49
C TYR A 82 10.24 -7.91 18.71
N LEU A 83 10.73 -7.93 19.95
CA LEU A 83 11.97 -8.62 20.32
C LEU A 83 11.86 -10.12 20.06
N ALA A 84 10.75 -10.74 20.45
CA ALA A 84 10.50 -12.16 20.20
C ALA A 84 10.41 -12.46 18.69
N ALA A 85 9.71 -11.62 17.92
CA ALA A 85 9.62 -11.75 16.47
C ALA A 85 11.00 -11.61 15.81
N ARG A 86 11.79 -10.63 16.23
CA ARG A 86 13.16 -10.45 15.75
C ARG A 86 14.02 -11.66 16.03
N GLN A 87 14.01 -12.18 17.25
CA GLN A 87 14.78 -13.36 17.63
C GLN A 87 14.33 -14.61 16.86
N ASN A 88 13.02 -14.76 16.63
CA ASN A 88 12.47 -15.84 15.83
C ASN A 88 12.91 -15.74 14.36
N ILE A 89 12.89 -14.54 13.77
CA ILE A 89 13.37 -14.31 12.41
C ILE A 89 14.88 -14.58 12.31
N GLU A 90 15.67 -14.08 13.25
CA GLU A 90 17.13 -14.31 13.27
C GLU A 90 17.46 -15.80 13.40
N THR A 91 16.76 -16.52 14.28
CA THR A 91 16.90 -17.97 14.45
C THR A 91 16.47 -18.71 13.19
N PHE A 92 15.30 -18.38 12.63
CA PHE A 92 14.79 -19.00 11.41
C PHE A 92 15.75 -18.82 10.23
N LEU A 93 16.28 -17.60 10.03
CA LEU A 93 17.25 -17.32 8.98
C LEU A 93 18.56 -18.10 9.21
N ARG A 94 19.04 -18.18 10.45
CA ARG A 94 20.27 -18.91 10.79
C ARG A 94 20.11 -20.42 10.59
N GLU A 95 18.98 -21.00 10.95
CA GLU A 95 18.72 -22.43 10.80
C GLU A 95 18.45 -22.82 9.35
N ASN A 96 17.83 -21.94 8.57
CA ASN A 96 17.36 -22.25 7.22
C ASN A 96 18.15 -21.55 6.10
N TRP A 97 19.32 -20.97 6.39
CA TRP A 97 20.07 -20.17 5.41
C TRP A 97 20.43 -20.96 4.14
N GLU A 98 20.76 -22.25 4.25
CA GLU A 98 21.08 -23.12 3.11
C GLU A 98 19.87 -23.35 2.21
N VAL A 99 18.70 -23.61 2.82
CA VAL A 99 17.43 -23.81 2.11
C VAL A 99 17.00 -22.52 1.42
N LEU A 100 17.12 -21.38 2.12
CA LEU A 100 16.83 -20.06 1.56
C LEU A 100 17.74 -19.76 0.38
N LEU A 101 19.05 -19.99 0.50
CA LEU A 101 20.01 -19.79 -0.59
C LEU A 101 19.70 -20.71 -1.78
N GLY A 102 19.42 -21.98 -1.53
CA GLY A 102 18.99 -22.94 -2.54
C GLY A 102 17.71 -22.50 -3.26
N SER A 103 16.73 -21.98 -2.52
CA SER A 103 15.47 -21.46 -3.09
C SER A 103 15.70 -20.24 -3.97
N VAL A 104 16.58 -19.32 -3.56
CA VAL A 104 16.96 -18.13 -4.35
C VAL A 104 17.64 -18.56 -5.65
N ILE A 105 18.60 -19.48 -5.58
CA ILE A 105 19.27 -20.03 -6.77
C ILE A 105 18.24 -20.70 -7.69
N ALA A 106 17.32 -21.50 -7.15
CA ALA A 106 16.28 -22.16 -7.93
C ALA A 106 15.36 -21.15 -8.64
N ILE A 107 14.97 -20.05 -7.96
CA ILE A 107 14.21 -18.94 -8.56
C ILE A 107 15.01 -18.29 -9.70
N PHE A 108 16.30 -18.05 -9.53
CA PHE A 108 17.16 -17.50 -10.60
C PHE A 108 17.26 -18.45 -11.79
N VAL A 109 17.47 -19.74 -11.57
CA VAL A 109 17.51 -20.75 -12.65
C VAL A 109 16.17 -20.81 -13.37
N PHE A 110 15.06 -20.84 -12.62
CA PHE A 110 13.72 -20.82 -13.19
C PHE A 110 13.48 -19.56 -14.03
N PHE A 111 13.85 -18.38 -13.52
CA PHE A 111 13.72 -17.13 -14.26
C PHE A 111 14.61 -17.10 -15.51
N PHE A 112 15.82 -17.65 -15.44
CA PHE A 112 16.72 -17.73 -16.58
C PHE A 112 16.17 -18.63 -17.70
N LEU A 113 15.63 -19.81 -17.34
CA LEU A 113 15.08 -20.78 -18.28
C LEU A 113 13.73 -20.33 -18.85
N PHE A 114 12.83 -19.84 -17.99
CA PHE A 114 11.43 -19.57 -18.33
C PHE A 114 11.12 -18.10 -18.57
N GLY A 115 11.95 -17.16 -18.13
CA GLY A 115 11.67 -15.72 -18.20
C GLY A 115 11.38 -15.22 -19.61
N ARG A 116 12.07 -15.75 -20.63
CA ARG A 116 11.78 -15.43 -22.04
C ARG A 116 10.42 -15.96 -22.50
N ARG A 117 10.05 -17.17 -22.09
CA ARG A 117 8.75 -17.79 -22.41
C ARG A 117 7.62 -17.02 -21.73
N LEU A 118 7.79 -16.69 -20.45
CA LEU A 118 6.84 -15.88 -19.67
C LEU A 118 6.64 -14.52 -20.32
N LYS A 119 7.71 -13.76 -20.60
CA LYS A 119 7.63 -12.46 -21.27
C LYS A 119 6.86 -12.55 -22.59
N ARG A 120 7.15 -13.56 -23.42
CA ARG A 120 6.44 -13.76 -24.69
C ARG A 120 4.96 -14.12 -24.46
N SER A 121 4.65 -14.91 -23.44
CA SER A 121 3.27 -15.25 -23.07
C SER A 121 2.50 -13.99 -22.64
N PHE A 122 3.09 -13.15 -21.80
CA PHE A 122 2.52 -11.88 -21.39
C PHE A 122 2.23 -10.96 -22.58
N LEU A 123 3.20 -10.78 -23.50
CA LEU A 123 3.00 -9.96 -24.70
C LEU A 123 1.87 -10.51 -25.59
N LYS A 124 1.78 -11.83 -25.79
CA LYS A 124 0.69 -12.46 -26.55
C LYS A 124 -0.67 -12.25 -25.89
N ARG A 125 -0.76 -12.39 -24.57
CA ARG A 125 -1.99 -12.14 -23.81
C ARG A 125 -2.43 -10.69 -23.95
N LYS A 126 -1.49 -9.73 -23.87
CA LYS A 126 -1.78 -8.31 -24.05
C LYS A 126 -2.28 -8.01 -25.47
N ILE A 127 -1.65 -8.58 -26.50
CA ILE A 127 -2.10 -8.49 -27.90
C ILE A 127 -3.55 -9.01 -28.02
N LYS A 128 -3.84 -10.19 -27.45
CA LYS A 128 -5.20 -10.75 -27.47
C LYS A 128 -6.21 -9.85 -26.78
N ALA A 129 -5.85 -9.27 -25.63
CA ALA A 129 -6.69 -8.33 -24.90
C ALA A 129 -6.99 -7.07 -25.73
N ASN A 130 -5.97 -6.49 -26.38
CA ASN A 130 -6.16 -5.33 -27.26
C ASN A 130 -7.11 -5.65 -28.42
N TYR A 131 -7.03 -6.84 -29.03
CA TYR A 131 -7.97 -7.25 -30.08
C TYR A 131 -9.41 -7.37 -29.58
N ALA A 132 -9.60 -7.95 -28.40
CA ALA A 132 -10.93 -8.04 -27.78
C ALA A 132 -11.51 -6.64 -27.51
N GLU A 133 -10.69 -5.71 -27.02
CA GLU A 133 -11.11 -4.33 -26.79
C GLU A 133 -11.47 -3.60 -28.10
N ILE A 134 -10.70 -3.81 -29.17
CA ILE A 134 -11.03 -3.29 -30.50
C ILE A 134 -12.38 -3.82 -30.98
N GLU A 135 -12.68 -5.10 -30.74
CA GLU A 135 -13.95 -5.72 -31.13
C GLU A 135 -15.13 -5.09 -30.37
N VAL A 136 -14.99 -4.88 -29.06
CA VAL A 136 -15.98 -4.17 -28.25
C VAL A 136 -16.21 -2.75 -28.77
N LEU A 137 -15.15 -1.99 -29.04
CA LEU A 137 -15.26 -0.62 -29.58
C LEU A 137 -15.94 -0.58 -30.95
N LYS A 138 -15.71 -1.58 -31.80
CA LYS A 138 -16.43 -1.71 -33.08
C LYS A 138 -17.92 -2.00 -32.86
N GLY A 139 -18.27 -2.77 -31.83
CA GLY A 139 -19.65 -2.95 -31.38
C GLY A 139 -20.31 -1.64 -30.98
N GLU A 140 -19.63 -0.85 -30.14
CA GLU A 140 -20.12 0.47 -29.69
C GLU A 140 -20.30 1.47 -30.84
N ILE A 141 -19.41 1.44 -31.84
CA ILE A 141 -19.56 2.24 -33.07
C ILE A 141 -20.84 1.85 -33.81
N ARG A 142 -21.11 0.55 -34.00
CA ARG A 142 -22.32 0.05 -34.68
C ARG A 142 -23.59 0.45 -33.92
N LEU A 143 -23.59 0.30 -32.60
CA LEU A 143 -24.71 0.70 -31.75
C LEU A 143 -24.96 2.21 -31.85
N SER A 144 -23.90 3.03 -31.81
CA SER A 144 -24.01 4.48 -31.96
C SER A 144 -24.57 4.86 -33.33
N GLN A 145 -24.16 4.17 -34.40
CA GLN A 145 -24.69 4.35 -35.75
C GLN A 145 -26.18 3.99 -35.82
N GLU A 146 -26.61 2.89 -35.22
CA GLU A 146 -28.02 2.49 -35.17
C GLU A 146 -28.87 3.52 -34.41
N VAL A 147 -28.41 3.97 -33.25
CA VAL A 147 -29.12 4.96 -32.42
C VAL A 147 -29.26 6.30 -33.15
N TYR A 148 -28.24 6.71 -33.91
CA TYR A 148 -28.27 7.95 -34.69
C TYR A 148 -29.14 7.83 -35.95
N PHE A 149 -28.82 6.89 -36.86
CA PHE A 149 -29.45 6.83 -38.18
C PHE A 149 -30.82 6.17 -38.20
N ILE A 150 -31.07 5.19 -37.33
CA ILE A 150 -32.33 4.42 -37.33
C ILE A 150 -33.28 4.97 -36.27
N LYS A 151 -32.79 5.16 -35.03
CA LYS A 151 -33.65 5.57 -33.92
C LYS A 151 -33.83 7.09 -33.82
N GLY A 152 -32.92 7.89 -34.38
CA GLY A 152 -32.94 9.35 -34.26
C GLY A 152 -32.82 9.86 -32.81
N GLN A 153 -32.32 9.02 -31.89
CA GLN A 153 -32.28 9.30 -30.45
C GLN A 153 -30.99 10.01 -30.00
N MET A 154 -30.03 10.17 -30.89
CA MET A 154 -28.72 10.78 -30.61
C MET A 154 -28.56 12.06 -31.42
N SER A 155 -28.04 13.11 -30.79
CA SER A 155 -27.71 14.34 -31.53
C SER A 155 -26.52 14.12 -32.47
N GLU A 156 -26.45 14.87 -33.57
CA GLU A 156 -25.33 14.80 -34.53
C GLU A 156 -23.97 15.08 -33.86
N SER A 157 -23.93 16.08 -32.98
CA SER A 157 -22.72 16.43 -32.23
C SER A 157 -22.27 15.25 -31.35
N GLU A 158 -23.19 14.64 -30.59
CA GLU A 158 -22.89 13.50 -29.73
C GLU A 158 -22.38 12.30 -30.53
N TYR A 159 -23.03 12.02 -31.67
CA TYR A 159 -22.60 10.96 -32.58
C TYR A 159 -21.17 11.17 -33.06
N HIS A 160 -20.83 12.37 -33.57
CA HIS A 160 -19.49 12.67 -34.04
C HIS A 160 -18.43 12.59 -32.94
N ILE A 161 -18.74 13.06 -31.73
CA ILE A 161 -17.85 12.95 -30.58
C ILE A 161 -17.57 11.48 -30.25
N LYS A 162 -18.61 10.64 -30.14
CA LYS A 162 -18.46 9.20 -29.85
C LYS A 162 -17.64 8.49 -30.92
N ILE A 163 -17.97 8.69 -32.20
CA ILE A 163 -17.25 8.07 -33.31
C ILE A 163 -15.77 8.48 -33.32
N LYS A 164 -15.47 9.77 -33.10
CA LYS A 164 -14.10 10.26 -33.02
C LYS A 164 -13.32 9.58 -31.89
N ILE A 165 -13.88 9.57 -30.68
CA ILE A 165 -13.25 8.96 -29.50
C ILE A 165 -12.98 7.47 -29.72
N TYR A 166 -13.97 6.71 -30.19
CA TYR A 166 -13.79 5.27 -30.41
C TYR A 166 -12.77 4.98 -31.53
N SER A 167 -12.78 5.77 -32.61
CA SER A 167 -11.82 5.62 -33.71
C SER A 167 -10.38 5.92 -33.26
N GLU A 168 -10.17 6.95 -32.44
CA GLU A 168 -8.86 7.29 -31.88
C GLU A 168 -8.34 6.19 -30.94
N LYS A 169 -9.22 5.60 -30.10
CA LYS A 169 -8.87 4.46 -29.24
C LYS A 169 -8.49 3.23 -30.06
N ILE A 170 -9.27 2.88 -31.08
CA ILE A 170 -8.96 1.77 -32.00
C ILE A 170 -7.60 1.99 -32.68
N ARG A 171 -7.31 3.21 -33.14
CA ARG A 171 -6.02 3.55 -33.75
C ARG A 171 -4.85 3.35 -32.79
N THR A 172 -5.01 3.79 -31.54
CA THR A 172 -3.99 3.62 -30.48
C THR A 172 -3.76 2.14 -30.18
N LEU A 173 -4.83 1.37 -29.97
CA LEU A 173 -4.74 -0.07 -29.71
C LEU A 173 -4.09 -0.82 -30.88
N ASN A 174 -4.37 -0.44 -32.13
CA ASN A 174 -3.72 -1.02 -33.31
C ASN A 174 -2.21 -0.72 -33.33
N LYS A 175 -1.80 0.53 -33.03
CA LYS A 175 -0.39 0.91 -32.95
C LYS A 175 0.35 0.12 -31.87
N ASP A 176 -0.25 0.00 -30.69
CA ASP A 176 0.33 -0.75 -29.58
C ASP A 176 0.46 -2.24 -29.92
N THR A 177 -0.57 -2.81 -30.55
CA THR A 177 -0.56 -4.21 -30.97
C THR A 177 0.52 -4.48 -32.02
N ALA A 178 0.73 -3.57 -32.97
CA ALA A 178 1.80 -3.65 -33.95
C ALA A 178 3.18 -3.60 -33.27
N MET A 179 3.41 -2.64 -32.37
CA MET A 179 4.66 -2.52 -31.61
C MET A 179 4.94 -3.76 -30.75
N LEU A 180 3.92 -4.32 -30.08
CA LEU A 180 4.06 -5.53 -29.27
C LEU A 180 4.37 -6.75 -30.14
N SER A 181 3.77 -6.84 -31.33
CA SER A 181 4.04 -7.90 -32.30
C SER A 181 5.47 -7.83 -32.82
N GLU A 182 5.94 -6.63 -33.16
CA GLU A 182 7.33 -6.39 -33.56
C GLU A 182 8.31 -6.80 -32.45
N LYS A 183 8.03 -6.46 -31.18
CA LYS A 183 8.86 -6.88 -30.03
C LYS A 183 8.98 -8.41 -29.95
N ILE A 184 7.91 -9.15 -30.23
CA ILE A 184 7.93 -10.63 -30.27
C ILE A 184 8.79 -11.13 -31.45
N GLU A 185 8.68 -10.53 -32.62
CA GLU A 185 9.41 -10.93 -33.83
C GLU A 185 10.88 -10.57 -33.80
N GLY A 186 11.24 -9.37 -33.35
CA GLY A 186 12.62 -8.95 -33.15
C GLY A 186 13.36 -9.88 -32.19
N THR A 187 12.66 -10.39 -31.17
CA THR A 187 13.21 -11.41 -30.26
C THR A 187 13.49 -12.74 -30.99
N LYS A 188 12.68 -13.13 -31.98
CA LYS A 188 12.93 -14.34 -32.79
C LYS A 188 14.15 -14.15 -33.71
N LYS A 189 14.22 -13.03 -34.44
CA LYS A 189 15.31 -12.73 -35.39
C LYS A 189 16.68 -12.72 -34.69
N ARG A 190 16.79 -12.04 -33.54
CA ARG A 190 18.02 -12.02 -32.72
C ARG A 190 18.45 -13.42 -32.26
N ASN A 191 17.52 -14.27 -31.86
CA ASN A 191 17.84 -15.64 -31.45
C ASN A 191 18.31 -16.52 -32.62
N LYS A 192 17.78 -16.32 -33.84
CA LYS A 192 18.21 -17.05 -35.05
C LYS A 192 19.66 -16.70 -35.42
N ILE A 193 19.98 -15.40 -35.50
CA ILE A 193 21.33 -14.91 -35.82
C ILE A 193 22.36 -15.41 -34.80
N LYS A 194 22.04 -15.34 -33.50
CA LYS A 194 22.95 -15.83 -32.46
C LYS A 194 23.25 -17.34 -32.59
N LYS A 195 22.27 -18.13 -33.03
CA LYS A 195 22.44 -19.57 -33.26
C LYS A 195 23.34 -19.84 -34.47
N GLU A 196 23.13 -19.15 -35.59
CA GLU A 196 23.96 -19.28 -36.80
C GLU A 196 25.43 -18.87 -36.54
N LEU A 197 25.67 -17.81 -35.77
CA LEU A 197 27.03 -17.39 -35.38
C LEU A 197 27.75 -18.43 -34.50
N LEU A 198 27.05 -19.06 -33.56
CA LEU A 198 27.63 -20.11 -32.70
C LEU A 198 27.98 -21.37 -33.49
N GLU A 199 27.14 -21.77 -34.45
CA GLU A 199 27.36 -22.95 -35.30
C GLU A 199 28.51 -22.74 -36.30
N ASN A 200 28.70 -21.52 -36.81
CA ASN A 200 29.81 -21.22 -37.73
C ASN A 200 31.15 -21.11 -36.99
N GLY A 201 31.21 -20.48 -35.81
CA GLY A 201 32.44 -20.38 -35.01
C GLY A 201 32.96 -21.72 -34.47
N THR A 202 32.09 -22.74 -34.31
CA THR A 202 32.52 -24.10 -33.94
C THR A 202 33.07 -24.90 -35.11
N LYS A 203 32.71 -24.57 -36.36
CA LYS A 203 33.23 -25.24 -37.56
C LYS A 203 34.64 -24.79 -37.91
N GLU A 204 34.97 -23.51 -37.68
CA GLU A 204 36.33 -22.99 -37.93
C GLU A 204 37.36 -23.58 -36.96
N LYS A 205 37.01 -23.76 -35.68
CA LYS A 205 37.89 -24.39 -34.68
C LYS A 205 38.18 -25.87 -34.90
N LYS A 206 37.43 -26.57 -35.75
CA LYS A 206 37.67 -27.99 -36.09
C LYS A 206 38.50 -28.18 -37.35
N LYS A 207 38.84 -27.11 -38.08
CA LYS A 207 39.60 -27.15 -39.33
C LYS A 207 41.05 -26.67 -39.19
N GLY A 208 41.45 -26.18 -38.01
CA GLY A 208 42.84 -25.91 -37.64
C GLY A 208 43.28 -26.86 -36.55
#